data_AF-A0A945XV33-F1
#
_entry.id   AF-A0A945XV33-F1
#
_cell.length_a   1.000
_cell.length_b   1.000
_cell.length_c   1.000
_cell.angle_alpha   90.00
_cell.angle_beta   90.00
_cell.angle_gamma   90.00
#
_symmetry.space_group_name_H-M   'P 1'
#
loop_
_entity.id
_entity.type
_entity.pdbx_description
1 polymer ?
#
loop_
_entity_poly.entity_id
_entity_poly.type
_entity_poly.pdbx_seq_one_letter_code
_entity_poly.pdbx_strand_id
1 'polypeptide(L)'
;AIDAAVQARLLGAEEVTIVYRRGPEAMKASIVEQEFAKIRGVSIRYWAQPAAVILADGQANGVEFEATGGSATGERFVVPADMVLKAIGQGSHLQRPEQPERFELEDGRLVVDEQRQTSCPGIWAGGDCVAGGDDLTVSAVQDGKVAANAIHQVLTT
;
A
#
# COMPACT_ATOMS: atom_id res chain seq x y z
N ALA A 1 -0.41 0.85 6.98
CA ALA A 1 -0.26 -0.05 8.16
C ALA A 1 -0.22 0.74 9.45
N ILE A 2 0.68 1.74 9.55
CA ILE A 2 0.76 2.66 10.69
C ILE A 2 -0.60 3.29 11.01
N ASP A 3 -1.27 3.90 10.02
CA ASP A 3 -2.56 4.57 10.26
C ASP A 3 -3.63 3.62 10.79
N ALA A 4 -3.80 2.46 10.16
CA ALA A 4 -4.76 1.45 10.59
C ALA A 4 -4.51 1.01 12.04
N ALA A 5 -3.25 0.81 12.42
CA ALA A 5 -2.89 0.41 13.77
C ALA A 5 -3.15 1.51 14.80
N VAL A 6 -2.77 2.75 14.49
CA VAL A 6 -3.03 3.90 15.37
C VAL A 6 -4.53 4.14 15.52
N GLN A 7 -5.31 4.05 14.44
CA GLN A 7 -6.76 4.20 14.51
C GLN A 7 -7.41 3.05 15.30
N ALA A 8 -6.97 1.80 15.14
CA ALA A 8 -7.45 0.68 15.94
C ALA A 8 -7.20 0.91 17.44
N ARG A 9 -6.02 1.44 17.82
CA ARG A 9 -5.71 1.86 19.20
C ARG A 9 -6.64 2.95 19.69
N LEU A 10 -6.89 3.98 18.88
CA LEU A 10 -7.77 5.10 19.24
C LEU A 10 -9.24 4.67 19.38
N LEU A 11 -9.67 3.65 18.63
CA LEU A 11 -11.00 3.05 18.72
C LEU A 11 -11.17 2.12 19.92
N GLY A 12 -10.12 1.88 20.71
CA GLY A 12 -10.19 1.15 21.98
C GLY A 12 -9.69 -0.29 21.95
N ALA A 13 -9.08 -0.76 20.85
CA ALA A 13 -8.46 -2.09 20.83
C ALA A 13 -7.37 -2.19 21.91
N GLU A 14 -7.39 -3.17 22.80
CA GLU A 14 -6.52 -3.24 24.00
C GLU A 14 -5.03 -3.41 23.67
N GLU A 15 -4.71 -4.25 22.69
CA GLU A 15 -3.37 -4.43 22.13
C GLU A 15 -3.46 -4.31 20.60
N VAL A 16 -2.49 -3.63 19.98
CA VAL A 16 -2.35 -3.61 18.52
C VAL A 16 -0.90 -3.91 18.16
N THR A 17 -0.71 -4.96 17.37
CA THR A 17 0.59 -5.37 16.86
C THR A 17 0.64 -5.26 15.34
N ILE A 18 1.56 -4.47 14.81
CA ILE A 18 1.99 -4.54 13.42
C ILE A 18 3.04 -5.64 13.31
N VAL A 19 2.86 -6.57 12.36
CA VAL A 19 3.90 -7.55 12.01
C VAL A 19 4.45 -7.25 10.64
N TYR A 20 5.78 -7.13 10.52
CA TYR A 20 6.48 -6.76 9.30
C TYR A 20 7.51 -7.82 8.92
N ARG A 21 7.51 -8.22 7.64
CA ARG A 21 8.33 -9.34 7.14
C ARG A 21 9.83 -9.07 7.01
N ARG A 22 10.27 -7.83 7.24
CA ARG A 22 11.67 -7.39 7.13
C ARG A 22 12.06 -6.59 8.38
N GLY A 23 13.30 -6.12 8.42
CA GLY A 23 13.80 -5.22 9.46
C GLY A 23 13.23 -3.80 9.39
N PRO A 24 13.40 -3.01 10.47
CA PRO A 24 12.95 -1.63 10.57
C PRO A 24 13.51 -0.73 9.46
N GLU A 25 14.75 -0.97 9.03
CA GLU A 25 15.44 -0.23 7.97
C GLU A 25 14.79 -0.40 6.59
N ALA A 26 14.07 -1.50 6.39
CA ALA A 26 13.37 -1.79 5.15
C ALA A 26 11.90 -1.38 5.19
N MET A 27 11.42 -0.78 6.28
CA MET A 27 10.04 -0.33 6.41
C MET A 27 9.82 0.95 5.60
N LYS A 28 8.77 0.96 4.77
CA LYS A 28 8.45 2.14 3.93
C LYS A 28 8.00 3.35 4.74
N ALA A 29 7.35 3.13 5.89
CA ALA A 29 6.96 4.19 6.80
C ALA A 29 8.22 4.85 7.40
N SER A 30 8.20 6.18 7.46
CA SER A 30 9.29 6.96 8.03
C SER A 30 9.53 6.62 9.51
N ILE A 31 10.75 6.86 10.00
CA ILE A 31 11.08 6.65 11.42
C ILE A 31 10.13 7.45 12.32
N VAL A 32 9.76 8.67 11.92
CA VAL A 32 8.83 9.52 12.67
C VAL A 32 7.45 8.87 12.80
N GLU A 33 6.92 8.28 11.73
CA GLU A 33 5.64 7.56 11.76
C GLU A 33 5.71 6.29 12.60
N GLN A 34 6.81 5.55 12.54
CA GLN A 34 7.04 4.36 13.36
C GLN A 34 7.07 4.71 14.86
N GLU A 35 7.83 5.76 15.24
CA GLU A 35 7.88 6.23 16.62
C GLU A 35 6.54 6.79 17.08
N PHE A 36 5.83 7.54 16.22
CA PHE A 36 4.47 8.00 16.51
C PHE A 36 3.52 6.85 16.82
N ALA A 37 3.58 5.75 16.05
CA ALA A 37 2.77 4.56 16.32
C ALA A 37 3.09 3.94 17.69
N LYS A 38 4.39 3.80 18.02
CA LYS A 38 4.84 3.26 19.32
C LYS A 38 4.37 4.12 20.49
N ILE A 39 4.47 5.46 20.38
CA ILE A 39 3.98 6.40 21.40
C ILE A 39 2.46 6.25 21.61
N ARG A 40 1.71 5.88 20.56
CA ARG A 40 0.26 5.60 20.61
C ARG A 40 -0.05 4.17 21.12
N GLY A 41 0.95 3.42 21.58
CA GLY A 41 0.80 2.08 22.14
C GLY A 41 0.65 0.97 21.09
N VAL A 42 1.14 1.20 19.86
CA VAL A 42 1.24 0.15 18.83
C VAL A 42 2.58 -0.58 18.98
N SER A 43 2.52 -1.91 19.11
CA SER A 43 3.71 -2.77 19.05
C SER A 43 4.08 -3.05 17.59
N ILE A 44 5.38 -3.06 17.27
CA ILE A 44 5.87 -3.46 15.94
C ILE A 44 6.80 -4.66 16.10
N ARG A 45 6.44 -5.78 15.48
CA ARG A 45 7.25 -7.00 15.41
C ARG A 45 7.83 -7.11 14.00
N TYR A 46 9.15 -7.08 13.90
CA TYR A 46 9.87 -7.23 12.64
C TYR A 46 10.15 -8.70 12.35
N TRP A 47 10.72 -8.95 11.16
CA TRP A 47 11.27 -10.26 10.80
C TRP A 47 10.27 -11.42 10.91
N ALA A 48 9.03 -11.19 10.49
CA ALA A 48 8.00 -12.23 10.52
C ALA A 48 6.98 -12.09 9.37
N GLN A 49 6.68 -13.20 8.70
CA GLN A 49 5.70 -13.27 7.62
C GLN A 49 4.52 -14.18 8.00
N PRO A 50 3.28 -13.84 7.60
CA PRO A 50 2.11 -14.63 7.97
C PRO A 50 2.13 -15.98 7.25
N ALA A 51 1.86 -17.06 7.98
CA ALA A 51 1.71 -18.41 7.47
C ALA A 51 0.23 -18.82 7.36
N ALA A 52 -0.56 -18.54 8.40
CA ALA A 52 -2.00 -18.85 8.42
C ALA A 52 -2.77 -17.94 9.39
N VAL A 53 -4.01 -17.60 9.03
CA VAL A 53 -4.97 -17.03 10.00
C VAL A 53 -5.62 -18.19 10.75
N ILE A 54 -5.54 -18.15 12.08
CA ILE A 54 -6.14 -19.16 12.95
C ILE A 54 -7.56 -18.74 13.25
N LEU A 55 -8.51 -19.65 13.06
CA LEU A 55 -9.92 -19.42 13.33
C LEU A 55 -10.39 -20.24 14.53
N ALA A 56 -11.26 -19.65 15.35
CA ALA A 56 -12.07 -20.33 16.35
C ALA A 56 -13.53 -19.95 16.11
N ASP A 57 -14.42 -20.94 15.97
CA ASP A 57 -15.85 -20.72 15.71
C ASP A 57 -16.15 -19.76 14.54
N GLY A 58 -15.32 -19.83 13.48
CA GLY A 58 -15.43 -18.98 12.29
C GLY A 58 -14.94 -17.55 12.45
N GLN A 59 -14.39 -17.19 13.62
CA GLN A 59 -13.82 -15.88 13.92
C GLN A 59 -12.29 -15.96 14.02
N ALA A 60 -11.60 -14.86 13.77
CA ALA A 60 -10.15 -14.81 13.94
C ALA A 60 -9.79 -15.02 15.42
N ASN A 61 -8.79 -15.85 15.68
CA ASN A 61 -8.25 -16.13 17.01
C ASN A 61 -6.72 -15.98 17.06
N GLY A 62 -6.12 -15.54 15.97
CA GLY A 62 -4.71 -15.24 15.87
C GLY A 62 -4.18 -15.43 14.46
N VAL A 63 -2.89 -15.18 14.31
CA VAL A 63 -2.17 -15.44 13.08
C VAL A 63 -0.90 -16.19 13.44
N GLU A 64 -0.70 -17.34 12.79
CA GLU A 64 0.57 -18.04 12.78
C GLU A 64 1.52 -17.28 11.86
N PHE A 65 2.70 -16.96 12.38
CA PHE A 65 3.78 -16.34 11.63
C PHE A 65 4.99 -17.26 11.58
N GLU A 66 5.77 -17.10 10.53
CA GLU A 66 7.10 -17.67 10.39
C GLU A 66 8.14 -16.56 10.51
N ALA A 67 9.16 -16.77 11.33
CA ALA A 67 10.27 -15.82 11.45
C ALA A 67 11.06 -15.73 10.13
N THR A 68 11.64 -14.56 9.88
CA THR A 68 12.40 -14.27 8.66
C THR A 68 13.75 -13.65 8.97
N GLY A 69 14.76 -13.97 8.17
CA GLY A 69 16.10 -13.35 8.23
C GLY A 69 16.57 -12.83 6.87
N GLY A 70 15.60 -12.47 6.02
CA GLY A 70 15.75 -12.31 4.57
C GLY A 70 14.93 -13.36 3.81
N SER A 71 14.95 -14.60 4.29
CA SER A 71 14.05 -15.69 3.90
C SER A 71 13.36 -16.29 5.14
N ALA A 72 12.35 -17.13 4.90
CA ALA A 72 11.71 -17.96 5.92
C ALA A 72 12.74 -18.82 6.67
N THR A 73 12.65 -18.90 8.00
CA THR A 73 13.58 -19.68 8.84
C THR A 73 13.03 -21.05 9.22
N GLY A 74 11.73 -21.31 9.02
CA GLY A 74 11.02 -22.49 9.53
C GLY A 74 10.53 -22.36 10.98
N GLU A 75 11.00 -21.37 11.74
CA GLU A 75 10.55 -21.12 13.11
C GLU A 75 9.18 -20.45 13.10
N ARG A 76 8.20 -21.05 13.80
CA ARG A 76 6.81 -20.57 13.82
C ARG A 76 6.35 -20.18 15.21
N PHE A 77 5.50 -19.18 15.25
CA PHE A 77 4.87 -18.70 16.47
C PHE A 77 3.50 -18.09 16.17
N VAL A 78 2.66 -17.97 17.19
CA VAL A 78 1.32 -17.40 17.06
C VAL A 78 1.26 -16.04 17.74
N VAL A 79 0.65 -15.07 17.06
CA VAL A 79 0.20 -13.82 17.68
C VAL A 79 -1.31 -13.91 17.85
N PRO A 80 -1.83 -13.99 19.09
CA PRO A 80 -3.27 -13.96 19.34
C PRO A 80 -3.87 -12.65 18.83
N ALA A 81 -5.03 -12.75 18.16
CA ALA A 81 -5.75 -11.60 17.63
C ALA A 81 -7.20 -12.01 17.30
N ASP A 82 -8.14 -11.17 17.70
CA ASP A 82 -9.57 -11.26 17.35
C ASP A 82 -9.91 -10.50 16.05
N MET A 83 -9.03 -9.57 15.63
CA MET A 83 -9.13 -8.83 14.38
C MET A 83 -7.81 -8.82 13.63
N VAL A 84 -7.86 -9.10 12.32
CA VAL A 84 -6.67 -9.14 11.44
C VAL A 84 -6.86 -8.15 10.28
N LEU A 85 -6.00 -7.13 10.22
CA LEU A 85 -6.00 -6.12 9.16
C LEU A 85 -4.84 -6.36 8.19
N LYS A 86 -5.14 -6.73 6.93
CA LYS A 86 -4.13 -6.90 5.89
C LYS A 86 -3.74 -5.55 5.27
N ALA A 87 -2.56 -5.05 5.60
CA ALA A 87 -2.04 -3.77 5.08
C ALA A 87 -0.77 -3.95 4.22
N ILE A 88 -0.82 -4.84 3.22
CA ILE A 88 0.33 -5.22 2.37
C ILE A 88 0.46 -4.40 1.07
N GLY A 89 -0.24 -3.28 0.99
CA GLY A 89 -0.41 -2.51 -0.24
C GLY A 89 -1.70 -2.86 -0.97
N GLN A 90 -2.01 -2.04 -1.97
CA GLN A 90 -3.17 -2.18 -2.84
C GLN A 90 -2.66 -2.43 -4.27
N GLY A 91 -3.31 -3.35 -4.99
CA GLY A 91 -3.05 -3.51 -6.42
C GLY A 91 -3.79 -2.44 -7.22
N SER A 92 -3.20 -2.01 -8.33
CA SER A 92 -3.88 -1.26 -9.39
C SER A 92 -4.83 -2.20 -10.12
N HIS A 93 -5.99 -2.46 -9.51
CA HIS A 93 -7.10 -3.10 -10.20
C HIS A 93 -7.86 -2.04 -10.99
N LEU A 94 -7.19 -1.41 -11.96
CA LEU A 94 -7.95 -0.98 -13.13
C LEU A 94 -8.56 -2.28 -13.66
N GLN A 95 -9.84 -2.52 -13.33
CA GLN A 95 -10.63 -3.51 -14.05
C GLN A 95 -10.35 -3.17 -15.49
N ARG A 96 -9.76 -4.12 -16.25
CA ARG A 96 -9.34 -3.90 -17.64
C ARG A 96 -10.34 -2.93 -18.25
N PRO A 97 -9.92 -1.71 -18.66
CA PRO A 97 -10.87 -0.80 -19.26
C PRO A 97 -11.64 -1.60 -20.32
N GLU A 98 -12.94 -1.36 -20.47
CA GLU A 98 -13.80 -2.16 -21.36
C GLU A 98 -13.21 -2.33 -22.78
N GLN A 99 -12.23 -1.48 -23.12
CA GLN A 99 -11.35 -1.55 -24.27
C GLN A 99 -9.86 -1.60 -23.82
N PRO A 100 -9.30 -2.78 -23.49
CA PRO A 100 -7.90 -2.91 -23.05
C PRO A 100 -6.89 -2.54 -24.13
N GLU A 101 -7.29 -2.53 -25.41
CA GLU A 101 -6.45 -2.11 -26.53
C GLU A 101 -6.31 -0.59 -26.64
N ARG A 102 -7.17 0.17 -25.94
CA ARG A 102 -7.17 1.64 -26.02
C ARG A 102 -6.06 2.28 -25.19
N PHE A 103 -5.62 1.59 -24.13
CA PHE A 103 -4.66 2.12 -23.18
C PHE A 103 -3.49 1.14 -23.01
N GLU A 104 -2.28 1.65 -23.20
CA GLU A 104 -1.08 0.94 -22.82
C GLU A 104 -0.98 0.88 -21.29
N LEU A 105 -0.72 -0.33 -20.77
CA LEU A 105 -0.65 -0.62 -19.35
C LEU A 105 0.66 -1.31 -19.00
N GLU A 106 1.27 -0.90 -17.90
CA GLU A 106 2.41 -1.57 -17.26
C GLU A 106 2.01 -1.90 -15.81
N ASP A 107 2.06 -3.18 -15.44
CA ASP A 107 1.63 -3.69 -14.13
C ASP A 107 0.25 -3.18 -13.66
N GLY A 108 -0.69 -3.06 -14.61
CA GLY A 108 -2.06 -2.59 -14.35
C GLY A 108 -2.20 -1.09 -14.13
N ARG A 109 -1.16 -0.30 -14.42
CA ARG A 109 -1.17 1.17 -14.38
C ARG A 109 -1.02 1.75 -15.78
N LEU A 110 -1.53 2.95 -16.00
CA LEU A 110 -1.50 3.65 -17.29
C LEU A 110 -0.08 4.11 -17.62
N VAL A 111 0.40 3.74 -18.80
CA VAL A 111 1.61 4.35 -19.37
C VAL A 111 1.25 5.74 -19.89
N VAL A 112 2.06 6.73 -19.52
CA VAL A 112 1.89 8.13 -19.91
C VAL A 112 3.21 8.75 -20.35
N ASP A 113 3.15 9.75 -21.22
CA ASP A 113 4.30 10.55 -21.61
C ASP A 113 4.65 11.65 -20.57
N GLU A 114 5.64 12.49 -20.91
CA GLU A 114 6.10 13.61 -20.09
C GLU A 114 5.02 14.68 -19.84
N GLN A 115 4.03 14.78 -20.74
CA GLN A 115 2.88 15.68 -20.64
C GLN A 115 1.70 15.02 -19.94
N ARG A 116 1.90 13.79 -19.42
CA ARG A 116 0.88 12.96 -18.76
C ARG A 116 -0.22 12.47 -19.69
N GLN A 117 0.01 12.50 -21.00
CA GLN A 117 -0.92 11.96 -21.98
C GLN A 117 -0.78 10.44 -22.05
N THR A 118 -1.91 9.74 -22.11
CA THR A 118 -1.94 8.29 -22.30
C THR A 118 -1.72 7.93 -23.78
N SER A 119 -1.61 6.63 -24.08
CA SER A 119 -1.62 6.12 -25.46
C SER A 119 -2.92 6.46 -26.22
N CYS A 120 -4.00 6.83 -25.53
CA CYS A 120 -5.20 7.35 -26.16
C CYS A 120 -5.13 8.88 -26.31
N PRO A 121 -5.11 9.41 -27.54
CA PRO A 121 -5.10 10.85 -27.77
C PRO A 121 -6.25 11.57 -27.07
N GLY A 122 -5.96 12.72 -26.48
CA GLY A 122 -6.96 13.52 -25.75
C GLY A 122 -7.34 12.98 -24.37
N ILE A 123 -6.62 11.98 -23.84
CA ILE A 123 -6.80 11.46 -22.48
C ILE A 123 -5.48 11.52 -21.74
N TRP A 124 -5.51 12.11 -20.54
CA TRP A 124 -4.38 12.26 -19.63
C TRP A 124 -4.64 11.54 -18.31
N ALA A 125 -3.57 11.15 -17.62
CA ALA A 125 -3.65 10.49 -16.32
C ALA A 125 -2.49 10.91 -15.40
N GLY A 126 -2.70 10.89 -14.10
CA GLY A 126 -1.70 11.29 -13.11
C GLY A 126 -1.97 10.69 -11.73
N GLY A 127 -0.94 10.63 -10.88
CA GLY A 127 -1.02 9.98 -9.57
C GLY A 127 -0.95 8.47 -9.62
N ASP A 128 -1.39 7.77 -8.57
CA ASP A 128 -1.16 6.33 -8.35
C ASP A 128 -1.68 5.40 -9.46
N CYS A 129 -2.50 5.90 -10.38
CA CYS A 129 -2.97 5.14 -11.54
C CYS A 129 -1.95 5.09 -12.69
N VAL A 130 -0.84 5.84 -12.65
CA VAL A 130 0.19 5.86 -13.70
C VAL A 130 1.39 4.98 -13.37
N ALA A 131 1.98 4.38 -14.40
CA ALA A 131 3.20 3.59 -14.28
C ALA A 131 4.39 4.49 -13.88
N GLY A 132 5.31 3.95 -13.08
CA GLY A 132 6.51 4.68 -12.64
C GLY A 132 6.27 5.82 -11.64
N GLY A 133 5.07 5.98 -11.10
CA GLY A 133 4.78 6.96 -10.05
C GLY A 133 5.34 6.56 -8.68
N ASP A 134 5.54 7.56 -7.80
CA ASP A 134 6.13 7.35 -6.47
C ASP A 134 5.11 6.92 -5.38
N ASP A 135 3.82 6.83 -5.72
CA ASP A 135 2.70 6.64 -4.78
C ASP A 135 2.71 7.67 -3.63
N LEU A 136 3.17 8.89 -3.93
CA LEU A 136 3.23 10.03 -3.01
C LEU A 136 2.23 11.10 -3.42
N THR A 137 1.56 11.70 -2.43
CA THR A 137 0.60 12.79 -2.66
C THR A 137 1.20 13.97 -3.42
N VAL A 138 2.47 14.30 -3.17
CA VAL A 138 3.17 15.39 -3.85
C VAL A 138 3.39 15.10 -5.34
N SER A 139 3.74 13.85 -5.68
CA SER A 139 3.93 13.42 -7.08
C SER A 139 2.60 13.44 -7.81
N ALA A 140 1.52 12.96 -7.19
CA ALA A 140 0.17 13.02 -7.77
C ALA A 140 -0.30 14.45 -8.05
N VAL A 141 -0.04 15.39 -7.15
CA VAL A 141 -0.35 16.81 -7.36
C VAL A 141 0.47 17.40 -8.51
N GLN A 142 1.75 17.02 -8.62
CA GLN A 142 2.60 17.47 -9.72
C GLN A 142 2.10 16.93 -11.07
N ASP A 143 1.72 15.66 -11.14
CA ASP A 143 1.14 15.07 -12.35
C ASP A 143 -0.12 15.79 -12.78
N GLY A 144 -1.01 16.12 -11.83
CA GLY A 144 -2.22 16.89 -12.09
C GLY A 144 -1.92 18.28 -12.69
N LYS A 145 -0.88 18.96 -12.21
CA LYS A 145 -0.45 20.27 -12.77
C LYS A 145 0.06 20.14 -14.19
N VAL A 146 0.88 19.11 -14.46
CA VAL A 146 1.43 18.85 -15.80
C VAL A 146 0.31 18.52 -16.79
N ALA A 147 -0.58 17.59 -16.42
CA ALA A 147 -1.73 17.20 -17.23
C ALA A 147 -2.64 18.39 -17.53
N ALA A 148 -2.96 19.23 -16.52
CA ALA A 148 -3.80 20.40 -16.71
C ALA A 148 -3.22 21.41 -17.72
N ASN A 149 -1.91 21.65 -17.67
CA ASN A 149 -1.24 22.53 -18.64
C ASN A 149 -1.26 21.94 -20.06
N ALA A 150 -1.05 20.63 -20.20
CA ALA A 150 -1.11 19.96 -21.49
C ALA A 150 -2.52 19.99 -22.10
N ILE A 151 -3.54 19.70 -21.27
CA ILE A 151 -4.96 19.81 -21.66
C ILE A 151 -5.27 21.23 -22.12
N HIS A 152 -4.83 22.24 -21.36
CA HIS A 152 -5.05 23.64 -21.70
C HIS A 152 -4.47 23.98 -23.07
N GLN A 153 -3.20 23.63 -23.32
CA GLN A 153 -2.53 23.87 -24.60
C GLN A 153 -3.30 23.25 -25.77
N VAL A 154 -3.75 22.00 -25.63
CA VAL A 154 -4.51 21.32 -26.70
C VAL A 154 -5.87 21.99 -26.96
N LEU A 155 -6.56 22.48 -25.93
CA LEU A 155 -7.90 23.07 -26.08
C LEU A 155 -7.90 24.53 -26.52
N THR A 156 -6.78 25.24 -26.34
CA THR A 156 -6.64 26.65 -26.75
C THR A 156 -5.92 26.83 -28.08
N THR A 157 -5.61 25.73 -28.77
CA THR A 157 -5.06 25.73 -30.14
C THR A 157 -6.16 25.39 -31.12
#